data_AF-A0A950ZSC4-F1
#
_entry.id   AF-A0A950ZSC4-F1
#
_cell.length_a   1.000
_cell.length_b   1.000
_cell.length_c   1.000
_cell.angle_alpha   90.00
_cell.angle_beta   90.00
_cell.angle_gamma   90.00
#
_symmetry.space_group_name_H-M   'P 1'
#
loop_
_entity.id
_entity.type
_entity.pdbx_description
1 polymer ?
#
loop_
_entity_poly.entity_id
_entity_poly.type
_entity_poly.pdbx_seq_one_letter_code
_entity_poly.pdbx_strand_id
1 'polypeptide(L)'
;MRRVLWVGLLPTVAALAALVAGVQLAPADERGDLGADRPLQSSIEFVGRSEQVGSSETHFGYVTHIAGVDDGELFSDPNPAARNETTAHLSFFATTTVEQNFMVLPPPAVPSLFDVDSSGMLTFYFSETPPARSFATPGSFATGVAVAANTVRLQDVVAALVGVDPSRGVIDGDGELCQRSSTPFRLGGEVRRLGHEGLLQKFSSHGWTVRTSPSPPQSFTHFGGHTTPVGDARC
;
A
#
# COMPACT_ATOMS: atom_id res chain seq x y z
N MET A 1 -68.39 39.08 65.36
CA MET A 1 -67.49 39.76 66.33
C MET A 1 -66.60 38.70 66.98
N ARG A 2 -65.29 38.98 67.08
CA ARG A 2 -64.28 38.27 67.90
C ARG A 2 -63.92 36.86 67.40
N ARG A 3 -62.70 36.33 67.50
CA ARG A 3 -61.36 36.72 68.01
C ARG A 3 -60.46 35.54 67.55
N VAL A 4 -59.29 35.74 66.93
CA VAL A 4 -57.98 36.01 67.55
C VAL A 4 -57.31 34.75 68.17
N LEU A 5 -55.99 34.64 67.94
CA LEU A 5 -54.92 33.83 68.57
C LEU A 5 -54.81 32.35 68.13
N TRP A 6 -53.72 31.89 67.49
CA TRP A 6 -52.27 31.84 67.83
C TRP A 6 -51.84 30.49 68.45
N VAL A 7 -50.93 29.83 67.71
CA VAL A 7 -49.70 29.13 68.13
C VAL A 7 -49.78 27.90 69.04
N GLY A 8 -49.18 26.82 68.55
CA GLY A 8 -48.58 25.72 69.32
C GLY A 8 -48.02 24.64 68.36
N LEU A 9 -46.76 24.72 67.93
CA LEU A 9 -45.56 24.05 68.47
C LEU A 9 -45.41 22.54 68.16
N LEU A 10 -44.48 22.25 67.23
CA LEU A 10 -43.43 21.19 67.25
C LEU A 10 -43.85 19.68 67.24
N PRO A 11 -42.92 18.75 66.97
CA PRO A 11 -42.44 18.37 65.65
C PRO A 11 -42.65 16.85 65.40
N THR A 12 -42.61 16.39 64.16
CA THR A 12 -42.40 14.93 63.94
C THR A 12 -41.42 14.75 62.80
N VAL A 13 -40.22 14.38 63.22
CA VAL A 13 -39.15 13.85 62.37
C VAL A 13 -39.66 12.55 61.77
N ALA A 14 -39.85 12.51 60.46
CA ALA A 14 -39.95 11.28 59.70
C ALA A 14 -38.86 11.32 58.62
N ALA A 15 -37.88 10.45 58.81
CA ALA A 15 -36.73 10.27 57.96
C ALA A 15 -37.16 9.91 56.52
N LEU A 16 -36.75 10.73 55.55
CA LEU A 16 -36.69 10.29 54.16
C LEU A 16 -35.24 9.91 53.87
N ALA A 17 -34.97 8.60 53.86
CA ALA A 17 -33.75 8.05 53.28
C ALA A 17 -33.77 8.42 51.79
N ALA A 18 -32.90 9.35 51.39
CA ALA A 18 -32.68 9.65 49.98
C ALA A 18 -32.13 8.40 49.32
N LEU A 19 -32.90 7.83 48.37
CA LEU A 19 -32.39 6.89 47.39
C LEU A 19 -31.21 7.56 46.68
N VAL A 20 -30.00 7.17 47.02
CA VAL A 20 -28.86 7.31 46.13
C VAL A 20 -29.13 6.33 44.99
N ALA A 21 -29.82 6.79 43.96
CA ALA A 21 -29.80 6.14 42.66
C ALA A 21 -28.35 6.24 42.18
N GLY A 22 -27.54 5.24 42.55
CA GLY A 22 -26.25 5.02 41.93
C GLY A 22 -26.52 4.86 40.45
N VAL A 23 -26.09 5.85 39.67
CA VAL A 23 -25.88 5.66 38.25
C VAL A 23 -24.79 4.60 38.17
N GLN A 24 -25.19 3.33 38.11
CA GLN A 24 -24.32 2.28 37.62
C GLN A 24 -24.10 2.64 36.16
N LEU A 25 -23.00 3.35 35.91
CA LEU A 25 -22.41 3.37 34.58
C LEU A 25 -22.26 1.90 34.20
N ALA A 26 -22.89 1.51 33.10
CA ALA A 26 -22.61 0.23 32.48
C ALA A 26 -21.08 0.08 32.39
N PRO A 27 -20.53 -1.13 32.60
CA PRO A 27 -19.13 -1.35 32.32
C PRO A 27 -18.85 -0.78 30.93
N ALA A 28 -17.80 0.03 30.83
CA ALA A 28 -17.31 0.48 29.54
C ALA A 28 -17.20 -0.77 28.66
N ASP A 29 -17.86 -0.77 27.49
CA ASP A 29 -17.55 -1.74 26.45
C ASP A 29 -16.02 -1.76 26.35
N GLU A 30 -15.43 -2.90 26.71
CA GLU A 30 -14.02 -3.12 26.49
C GLU A 30 -13.79 -2.82 25.02
N ARG A 31 -13.02 -1.76 24.76
CA ARG A 31 -12.54 -1.46 23.41
C ARG A 31 -11.87 -2.75 22.94
N GLY A 32 -12.42 -3.35 21.90
CA GLY A 32 -11.95 -4.62 21.34
C GLY A 32 -10.43 -4.64 21.19
N ASP A 33 -9.87 -5.84 21.37
CA ASP A 33 -8.43 -6.12 21.40
C ASP A 33 -7.63 -5.29 20.40
N LEU A 34 -6.57 -4.62 20.90
CA LEU A 34 -5.49 -4.10 20.07
C LEU A 34 -4.87 -5.26 19.28
N GLY A 35 -5.12 -5.30 17.98
CA GLY A 35 -4.62 -6.35 17.08
C GLY A 35 -5.66 -7.35 16.59
N ALA A 36 -6.96 -7.15 16.88
CA ALA A 36 -8.05 -7.97 16.31
C ALA A 36 -8.61 -7.44 14.98
N ASP A 37 -7.84 -6.63 14.26
CA ASP A 37 -8.23 -6.18 12.93
C ASP A 37 -8.06 -7.34 11.95
N ARG A 38 -9.16 -7.72 11.30
CA ARG A 38 -9.12 -8.58 10.11
C ARG A 38 -7.98 -8.07 9.21
N PRO A 39 -7.14 -8.96 8.63
CA PRO A 39 -6.13 -8.51 7.69
C PRO A 39 -6.82 -7.65 6.64
N LEU A 40 -6.39 -6.40 6.52
CA LEU A 40 -6.87 -5.51 5.48
C LEU A 40 -6.61 -6.22 4.16
N GLN A 41 -7.67 -6.46 3.38
CA GLN A 41 -7.55 -7.17 2.13
C GLN A 41 -6.62 -6.41 1.18
N SER A 42 -5.92 -7.15 0.32
CA SER A 42 -5.15 -6.55 -0.78
C SER A 42 -6.05 -5.58 -1.55
N SER A 43 -5.61 -4.34 -1.71
CA SER A 43 -6.35 -3.34 -2.50
C SER A 43 -5.99 -3.37 -3.98
N ILE A 44 -4.73 -3.68 -4.30
CA ILE A 44 -4.19 -3.70 -5.66
C ILE A 44 -3.18 -4.83 -5.74
N GLU A 45 -3.23 -5.65 -6.78
CA GLU A 45 -2.17 -6.59 -7.13
C GLU A 45 -1.54 -6.20 -8.48
N PHE A 46 -0.26 -6.49 -8.63
CA PHE A 46 0.51 -6.04 -9.79
C PHE A 46 1.64 -6.99 -10.14
N VAL A 47 2.10 -6.87 -11.39
CA VAL A 47 3.35 -7.47 -11.88
C VAL A 47 4.19 -6.40 -12.54
N GLY A 48 5.51 -6.53 -12.43
CA GLY A 48 6.42 -5.50 -12.91
C GLY A 48 7.85 -5.96 -13.11
N ARG A 49 8.65 -4.98 -13.51
CA ARG A 49 10.10 -5.06 -13.64
C ARG A 49 10.74 -3.83 -13.03
N SER A 50 11.81 -4.04 -12.27
CA SER A 50 12.72 -3.00 -11.81
C SER A 50 13.98 -3.06 -12.65
N GLU A 51 14.52 -1.92 -13.03
CA GLU A 51 15.85 -1.80 -13.63
C GLU A 51 16.69 -0.83 -12.81
N GLN A 52 17.88 -1.28 -12.42
CA GLN A 52 18.84 -0.49 -11.65
C GLN A 52 20.03 -0.12 -12.51
N VAL A 53 20.44 1.15 -12.44
CA VAL A 53 21.71 1.64 -12.97
C VAL A 53 22.35 2.56 -11.93
N GLY A 54 23.43 2.10 -11.32
CA GLY A 54 24.06 2.78 -10.20
C GLY A 54 23.10 2.84 -9.01
N SER A 55 22.81 4.05 -8.53
CA SER A 55 21.85 4.32 -7.45
C SER A 55 20.44 4.63 -7.96
N SER A 56 20.20 4.64 -9.26
CA SER A 56 18.89 4.95 -9.84
C SER A 56 18.13 3.68 -10.18
N GLU A 57 16.86 3.63 -9.81
CA GLU A 57 15.97 2.50 -10.07
C GLU A 57 14.72 2.99 -10.80
N THR A 58 14.31 2.22 -11.79
CA THR A 58 13.06 2.45 -12.54
C THR A 58 12.19 1.22 -12.40
N HIS A 59 10.99 1.39 -11.86
CA HIS A 59 10.01 0.31 -11.66
C HIS A 59 8.82 0.53 -12.57
N PHE A 60 8.38 -0.50 -13.27
CA PHE A 60 7.31 -0.37 -14.25
C PHE A 60 6.58 -1.68 -14.45
N GLY A 61 5.29 -1.59 -14.73
CA GLY A 61 4.44 -2.77 -14.82
C GLY A 61 2.97 -2.42 -14.95
N TYR A 62 2.13 -3.41 -14.66
CA TYR A 62 0.68 -3.27 -14.80
C TYR A 62 -0.06 -3.92 -13.64
N VAL A 63 -1.29 -3.45 -13.44
CA VAL A 63 -2.19 -3.91 -12.38
C VAL A 63 -2.92 -5.15 -12.86
N THR A 64 -2.98 -6.18 -12.00
CA THR A 64 -3.63 -7.46 -12.28
C THR A 64 -4.94 -7.64 -11.52
N HIS A 65 -5.09 -6.96 -10.37
CA HIS A 65 -6.29 -7.01 -9.54
C HIS A 65 -6.52 -5.66 -8.85
N ILE A 66 -7.78 -5.29 -8.65
CA ILE A 66 -8.20 -4.21 -7.76
C ILE A 66 -9.41 -4.69 -6.97
N ALA A 67 -9.37 -4.53 -5.65
CA ALA A 67 -10.49 -4.92 -4.80
C ALA A 67 -11.80 -4.25 -5.25
N GLY A 68 -12.84 -5.06 -5.49
CA GLY A 68 -14.15 -4.58 -5.92
C GLY A 68 -14.27 -4.24 -7.42
N VAL A 69 -13.29 -4.62 -8.24
CA VAL A 69 -13.33 -4.56 -9.70
C VAL A 69 -13.20 -5.98 -10.25
N ASP A 70 -13.97 -6.32 -11.28
CA ASP A 70 -13.79 -7.60 -11.98
C ASP A 70 -12.46 -7.55 -12.74
N ASP A 71 -11.61 -8.57 -12.58
CA ASP A 71 -10.29 -8.58 -13.23
C ASP A 71 -10.40 -8.47 -14.75
N GLY A 72 -11.48 -8.96 -15.37
CA GLY A 72 -11.73 -8.81 -16.80
C GLY A 72 -11.92 -7.36 -17.24
N GLU A 73 -12.39 -6.47 -16.38
CA GLU A 73 -12.49 -5.03 -16.67
C GLU A 73 -11.11 -4.35 -16.68
N LEU A 74 -10.09 -4.96 -16.07
CA LEU A 74 -8.72 -4.43 -16.04
C LEU A 74 -7.95 -4.70 -17.33
N PHE A 75 -8.51 -5.50 -18.27
CA PHE A 75 -7.87 -5.85 -19.52
C PHE A 75 -8.81 -5.69 -20.72
N SER A 76 -8.25 -5.32 -21.87
CA SER A 76 -9.00 -5.22 -23.13
C SER A 76 -9.29 -6.59 -23.77
N ASP A 77 -8.56 -7.63 -23.40
CA ASP A 77 -8.79 -9.00 -23.85
C ASP A 77 -9.60 -9.78 -22.80
N PRO A 78 -10.80 -10.28 -23.15
CA PRO A 78 -11.63 -11.02 -22.22
C PRO A 78 -11.06 -12.41 -21.86
N ASN A 79 -10.13 -12.95 -22.65
CA ASN A 79 -9.50 -14.24 -22.39
C ASN A 79 -8.46 -14.11 -21.26
N PRO A 80 -8.64 -14.78 -20.10
CA PRO A 80 -7.68 -14.69 -19.00
C PRO A 80 -6.26 -15.11 -19.36
N ALA A 81 -6.10 -16.04 -20.31
CA ALA A 81 -4.78 -16.50 -20.75
C ALA A 81 -4.04 -15.49 -21.65
N ALA A 82 -4.73 -14.47 -22.16
CA ALA A 82 -4.16 -13.41 -22.99
C ALA A 82 -3.85 -12.13 -22.20
N ARG A 83 -4.18 -12.06 -20.91
CA ARG A 83 -3.96 -10.89 -20.05
C ARG A 83 -2.46 -10.67 -19.80
N ASN A 84 -1.94 -9.57 -20.34
CA ASN A 84 -0.54 -9.15 -20.25
C ASN A 84 -0.40 -7.61 -20.35
N GLU A 85 0.84 -7.10 -20.41
CA GLU A 85 1.15 -5.66 -20.42
C GLU A 85 0.53 -4.89 -21.60
N THR A 86 0.31 -5.55 -22.74
CA THR A 86 -0.29 -4.96 -23.95
C THR A 86 -1.80 -4.85 -23.88
N THR A 87 -2.43 -5.60 -22.94
CA THR A 87 -3.89 -5.65 -22.77
C THR A 87 -4.35 -4.94 -21.50
N ALA A 88 -3.46 -4.63 -20.56
CA ALA A 88 -3.85 -4.01 -19.29
C ALA A 88 -4.30 -2.55 -19.49
N HIS A 89 -5.38 -2.12 -18.84
CA HIS A 89 -5.82 -0.72 -18.88
C HIS A 89 -4.99 0.17 -17.95
N LEU A 90 -4.54 -0.37 -16.81
CA LEU A 90 -3.77 0.33 -15.80
C LEU A 90 -2.31 -0.13 -15.78
N SER A 91 -1.40 0.83 -15.91
CA SER A 91 0.04 0.64 -15.74
C SER A 91 0.57 1.50 -14.60
N PHE A 92 1.77 1.20 -14.14
CA PHE A 92 2.52 2.07 -13.25
C PHE A 92 3.94 2.30 -13.77
N PHE A 93 4.49 3.44 -13.39
CA PHE A 93 5.88 3.80 -13.61
C PHE A 93 6.38 4.54 -12.38
N ALA A 94 7.54 4.16 -11.88
CA ALA A 94 8.16 4.77 -10.72
C ALA A 94 9.65 4.97 -10.97
N THR A 95 10.19 6.02 -10.36
CA THR A 95 11.64 6.26 -10.29
C THR A 95 12.01 6.47 -8.85
N THR A 96 13.02 5.76 -8.38
CA THR A 96 13.55 5.88 -7.02
C THR A 96 15.07 6.01 -7.06
N THR A 97 15.62 6.44 -5.92
CA THR A 97 17.05 6.52 -5.70
C THR A 97 17.40 5.70 -4.46
N VAL A 98 18.41 4.85 -4.59
CA VAL A 98 18.99 4.10 -3.47
C VAL A 98 19.58 5.09 -2.47
N GLU A 99 19.10 5.03 -1.24
CA GLU A 99 19.56 5.84 -0.12
C GLU A 99 20.58 5.07 0.72
N GLN A 100 20.36 3.77 0.92
CA GLN A 100 21.21 2.91 1.74
C GLN A 100 21.32 1.51 1.13
N ASN A 101 22.45 0.85 1.40
CA ASN A 101 22.70 -0.52 1.00
C ASN A 101 23.58 -1.20 2.06
N PHE A 102 22.99 -2.13 2.80
CA PHE A 102 23.69 -2.98 3.75
C PHE A 102 23.95 -4.34 3.12
N MET A 103 25.11 -4.94 3.40
CA MET A 103 25.48 -6.23 2.83
C MET A 103 26.02 -7.19 3.89
N VAL A 104 25.62 -8.45 3.79
CA VAL A 104 26.19 -9.54 4.58
C VAL A 104 27.29 -10.22 3.77
N LEU A 105 28.50 -10.22 4.32
CA LEU A 105 29.70 -10.81 3.72
C LEU A 105 30.06 -12.13 4.41
N PRO A 106 29.52 -13.29 3.99
CA PRO A 106 30.02 -14.57 4.46
C PRO A 106 31.45 -14.83 3.93
N PRO A 107 32.24 -15.71 4.56
CA PRO A 107 33.44 -16.26 3.95
C PRO A 107 33.06 -17.22 2.81
N PRO A 108 33.67 -17.15 1.61
CA PRO A 108 34.54 -16.10 1.07
C PRO A 108 33.75 -14.83 0.75
N ALA A 109 34.34 -13.64 0.92
CA ALA A 109 33.75 -12.28 0.93
C ALA A 109 32.95 -11.85 -0.34
N VAL A 110 32.00 -12.68 -0.75
CA VAL A 110 31.01 -12.48 -1.78
C VAL A 110 29.71 -12.20 -1.05
N PRO A 111 29.09 -11.02 -1.21
CA PRO A 111 27.85 -10.73 -0.52
C PRO A 111 26.77 -11.76 -0.85
N SER A 112 26.12 -12.30 0.19
CA SER A 112 25.00 -13.25 0.04
C SER A 112 23.64 -12.60 0.27
N LEU A 113 23.62 -11.46 0.97
CA LEU A 113 22.41 -10.71 1.27
C LEU A 113 22.69 -9.22 1.09
N PHE A 114 21.75 -8.54 0.46
CA PHE A 114 21.70 -7.08 0.36
C PHE A 114 20.38 -6.60 0.97
N ASP A 115 20.42 -5.50 1.71
CA ASP A 115 19.26 -4.80 2.25
C ASP A 115 19.34 -3.35 1.76
N VAL A 116 18.44 -3.00 0.85
CA VAL A 116 18.51 -1.80 0.02
C VAL A 116 17.29 -0.92 0.29
N ASP A 117 17.53 0.27 0.83
CA ASP A 117 16.49 1.28 1.00
C ASP A 117 16.50 2.23 -0.20
N SER A 118 15.34 2.49 -0.79
CA SER A 118 15.17 3.49 -1.86
C SER A 118 13.90 4.32 -1.68
N SER A 119 13.89 5.53 -2.23
CA SER A 119 12.73 6.42 -2.19
C SER A 119 12.52 7.17 -3.49
N GLY A 120 11.28 7.57 -3.77
CA GLY A 120 10.95 8.34 -4.96
C GLY A 120 9.47 8.51 -5.22
N MET A 121 9.09 8.49 -6.50
CA MET A 121 7.74 8.74 -6.97
C MET A 121 7.22 7.58 -7.81
N LEU A 122 5.97 7.17 -7.56
CA LEU A 122 5.24 6.18 -8.35
C LEU A 122 3.98 6.83 -8.93
N THR A 123 3.73 6.64 -10.23
CA THR A 123 2.52 7.13 -10.89
C THR A 123 1.79 5.98 -11.57
N PHE A 124 0.48 5.91 -11.37
CA PHE A 124 -0.42 5.03 -12.09
C PHE A 124 -1.02 5.75 -13.30
N TYR A 125 -1.08 5.06 -14.43
CA TYR A 125 -1.59 5.56 -15.70
C TYR A 125 -2.74 4.68 -16.19
N PHE A 126 -3.80 5.32 -16.67
CA PHE A 126 -4.95 4.67 -17.27
C PHE A 126 -5.02 4.93 -18.77
N SER A 127 -5.35 3.90 -19.54
CA SER A 127 -5.68 4.00 -20.96
C SER A 127 -6.91 3.15 -21.28
N GLU A 128 -7.96 3.79 -21.81
CA GLU A 128 -9.19 3.09 -22.24
C GLU A 128 -8.92 2.12 -23.39
N THR A 129 -8.02 2.48 -24.30
CA THR A 129 -7.42 1.55 -25.26
C THR A 129 -5.96 1.32 -24.86
N PRO A 130 -5.60 0.14 -24.34
CA PRO A 130 -4.24 -0.16 -23.93
C PRO A 130 -3.24 0.07 -25.07
N PRO A 131 -2.18 0.86 -24.85
CA PRO A 131 -1.10 1.01 -25.82
C PRO A 131 -0.23 -0.23 -25.87
N ALA A 132 0.61 -0.33 -26.90
CA ALA A 132 1.64 -1.38 -27.00
C ALA A 132 2.75 -1.17 -25.97
N ARG A 133 2.50 -1.57 -24.71
CA ARG A 133 3.50 -1.57 -23.64
C ARG A 133 4.46 -2.74 -23.81
N SER A 134 5.68 -2.57 -23.31
CA SER A 134 6.69 -3.63 -23.35
C SER A 134 7.69 -3.46 -22.22
N PHE A 135 8.03 -4.57 -21.56
CA PHE A 135 9.11 -4.59 -20.56
C PHE A 135 10.49 -4.26 -21.15
N ALA A 136 10.67 -4.31 -22.46
CA ALA A 136 11.90 -3.87 -23.13
C ALA A 136 11.98 -2.35 -23.31
N THR A 137 10.89 -1.61 -23.03
CA THR A 137 10.83 -0.15 -23.15
C THR A 137 10.13 0.42 -21.92
N PRO A 138 10.86 0.68 -20.81
CA PRO A 138 10.29 1.10 -19.54
C PRO A 138 9.29 2.26 -19.66
N GLY A 139 9.64 3.29 -20.44
CA GLY A 139 8.80 4.47 -20.65
C GLY A 139 7.44 4.20 -21.28
N SER A 140 7.23 3.02 -21.91
CA SER A 140 5.93 2.64 -22.47
C SER A 140 4.85 2.47 -21.39
N PHE A 141 5.23 2.19 -20.13
CA PHE A 141 4.30 2.09 -19.01
C PHE A 141 3.86 3.45 -18.45
N ALA A 142 4.56 4.54 -18.79
CA ALA A 142 4.21 5.91 -18.42
C ALA A 142 3.27 6.58 -19.45
N THR A 143 2.45 5.79 -20.14
CA THR A 143 1.54 6.26 -21.21
C THR A 143 0.08 6.21 -20.76
N GLY A 144 -0.69 7.22 -21.16
CA GLY A 144 -2.09 7.39 -20.77
C GLY A 144 -2.31 8.58 -19.84
N VAL A 145 -3.47 8.60 -19.17
CA VAL A 145 -3.82 9.63 -18.18
C VAL A 145 -3.28 9.23 -16.83
N ALA A 146 -2.53 10.11 -16.16
CA ALA A 146 -2.10 9.88 -14.78
C ALA A 146 -3.30 9.92 -13.82
N VAL A 147 -3.62 8.78 -13.18
CA VAL A 147 -4.81 8.61 -12.34
C VAL A 147 -4.53 8.61 -10.85
N ALA A 148 -3.29 8.32 -10.45
CA ALA A 148 -2.81 8.50 -9.10
C ALA A 148 -1.30 8.69 -9.09
N ALA A 149 -0.80 9.56 -8.22
CA ALA A 149 0.62 9.71 -7.94
C ALA A 149 0.88 9.47 -6.46
N ASN A 150 1.99 8.80 -6.13
CA ASN A 150 2.38 8.43 -4.77
C ASN A 150 3.84 8.79 -4.55
N THR A 151 4.17 9.23 -3.34
CA THR A 151 5.55 9.05 -2.86
C THR A 151 5.72 7.58 -2.47
N VAL A 152 6.91 7.05 -2.68
CA VAL A 152 7.25 5.67 -2.31
C VAL A 152 8.53 5.63 -1.47
N ARG A 153 8.54 4.78 -0.45
CA ARG A 153 9.73 4.27 0.24
C ARG A 153 9.72 2.75 0.09
N LEU A 154 10.84 2.16 -0.32
CA LEU A 154 11.04 0.73 -0.45
C LEU A 154 12.20 0.28 0.44
N GLN A 155 12.08 -0.94 0.95
CA GLN A 155 13.16 -1.75 1.48
C GLN A 155 13.15 -3.07 0.71
N ASP A 156 14.24 -3.36 0.01
CA ASP A 156 14.42 -4.58 -0.76
C ASP A 156 15.51 -5.46 -0.13
N VAL A 157 15.13 -6.67 0.29
CA VAL A 157 16.04 -7.71 0.74
C VAL A 157 16.34 -8.66 -0.41
N VAL A 158 17.59 -8.68 -0.87
CA VAL A 158 18.03 -9.54 -1.97
C VAL A 158 18.92 -10.65 -1.42
N ALA A 159 18.47 -11.90 -1.58
CA ALA A 159 19.29 -13.08 -1.31
C ALA A 159 19.95 -13.56 -2.61
N ALA A 160 21.27 -13.38 -2.72
CA ALA A 160 22.04 -13.86 -3.86
C ALA A 160 22.24 -15.39 -3.78
N LEU A 161 22.17 -16.07 -4.93
CA LEU A 161 22.35 -17.51 -5.06
C LEU A 161 23.84 -17.89 -5.05
N VAL A 162 24.52 -17.56 -3.95
CA VAL A 162 25.95 -17.84 -3.76
C VAL A 162 26.20 -19.35 -3.83
N GLY A 163 27.22 -19.75 -4.57
CA GLY A 163 27.56 -21.16 -4.82
C GLY A 163 26.88 -21.79 -6.05
N VAL A 164 25.88 -21.13 -6.63
CA VAL A 164 25.28 -21.51 -7.92
C VAL A 164 25.58 -20.46 -8.98
N ASP A 165 25.06 -19.25 -8.79
CA ASP A 165 25.28 -18.10 -9.67
C ASP A 165 25.11 -16.80 -8.84
N PRO A 166 26.22 -16.17 -8.40
CA PRO A 166 26.16 -14.96 -7.59
C PRO A 166 25.70 -13.72 -8.38
N SER A 167 25.39 -13.86 -9.67
CA SER A 167 24.70 -12.82 -10.45
C SER A 167 23.18 -12.93 -10.34
N ARG A 168 22.64 -13.99 -9.74
CA ARG A 168 21.20 -14.21 -9.58
C ARG A 168 20.80 -14.16 -8.12
N GLY A 169 19.57 -13.76 -7.87
CA GLY A 169 18.99 -13.74 -6.54
C GLY A 169 17.47 -13.80 -6.54
N VAL A 170 16.92 -13.95 -5.35
CA VAL A 170 15.52 -13.69 -5.06
C VAL A 170 15.41 -12.39 -4.30
N ILE A 171 14.32 -11.67 -4.51
CA ILE A 171 14.01 -10.42 -3.81
C ILE A 171 12.77 -10.62 -2.96
N ASP A 172 12.80 -10.02 -1.79
CA ASP A 172 11.67 -9.80 -0.92
C ASP A 172 11.64 -8.31 -0.59
N GLY A 173 10.62 -7.61 -1.08
CA GLY A 173 10.52 -6.15 -1.00
C GLY A 173 9.29 -5.74 -0.22
N ASP A 174 9.45 -4.78 0.67
CA ASP A 174 8.38 -4.16 1.44
C ASP A 174 8.46 -2.63 1.28
N GLY A 175 7.34 -1.95 1.41
CA GLY A 175 7.37 -0.50 1.39
C GLY A 175 6.06 0.19 1.68
N GLU A 176 6.10 1.50 1.52
CA GLU A 176 5.01 2.40 1.87
C GLU A 176 4.72 3.35 0.69
N LEU A 177 3.44 3.55 0.44
CA LEU A 177 2.91 4.51 -0.54
C LEU A 177 2.10 5.57 0.19
N CYS A 178 2.33 6.83 -0.14
CA CYS A 178 1.50 7.96 0.30
C CYS A 178 0.93 8.65 -0.94
N GLN A 179 -0.39 8.57 -1.13
CA GLN A 179 -1.03 9.07 -2.34
C GLN A 179 -1.15 10.60 -2.34
N ARG A 180 -0.50 11.23 -3.32
CA ARG A 180 -0.43 12.70 -3.52
C ARG A 180 -1.55 13.24 -4.39
N SER A 181 -2.13 12.40 -5.24
CA SER A 181 -3.21 12.82 -6.14
C SER A 181 -4.10 11.65 -6.52
N SER A 182 -5.35 11.97 -6.86
CA SER A 182 -6.33 11.03 -7.41
C SER A 182 -7.10 11.76 -8.50
N THR A 183 -7.02 11.27 -9.74
CA THR A 183 -7.73 11.82 -10.90
C THR A 183 -8.81 10.82 -11.33
N PRO A 184 -10.08 11.24 -11.53
CA PRO A 184 -11.10 10.35 -12.06
C PRO A 184 -10.75 9.82 -13.44
N PHE A 185 -11.18 8.60 -13.72
CA PHE A 185 -11.13 7.99 -15.06
C PHE A 185 -12.37 7.13 -15.30
N ARG A 186 -12.59 6.69 -16.53
CA ARG A 186 -13.71 5.80 -16.88
C ARG A 186 -13.22 4.38 -17.10
N LEU A 187 -13.71 3.43 -16.31
CA LEU A 187 -13.45 1.99 -16.45
C LEU A 187 -14.78 1.27 -16.59
N GLY A 188 -14.93 0.42 -17.62
CA GLY A 188 -16.22 -0.25 -17.88
C GLY A 188 -17.40 0.73 -18.10
N GLY A 189 -17.13 1.96 -18.56
CA GLY A 189 -18.12 3.02 -18.71
C GLY A 189 -18.45 3.81 -17.43
N GLU A 190 -18.00 3.36 -16.27
CA GLU A 190 -18.23 4.01 -14.98
C GLU A 190 -17.09 4.96 -14.59
N VAL A 191 -17.43 6.09 -13.97
CA VAL A 191 -16.42 7.01 -13.43
C VAL A 191 -15.87 6.44 -12.12
N ARG A 192 -14.58 6.11 -12.11
CA ARG A 192 -13.84 5.53 -10.98
C ARG A 192 -12.68 6.45 -10.57
N ARG A 193 -12.13 6.21 -9.39
CA ARG A 193 -10.89 6.82 -8.88
C ARG A 193 -10.03 5.72 -8.28
N LEU A 194 -8.72 5.81 -8.49
CA LEU A 194 -7.78 4.91 -7.82
C LEU A 194 -7.40 5.57 -6.49
N GLY A 195 -7.88 5.01 -5.38
CA GLY A 195 -7.70 5.57 -4.04
C GLY A 195 -8.15 7.04 -3.92
N HIS A 196 -7.55 7.76 -2.96
CA HIS A 196 -7.79 9.17 -2.69
C HIS A 196 -6.52 9.85 -2.19
N GLU A 197 -6.46 11.17 -2.28
CA GLU A 197 -5.35 11.95 -1.73
C GLU A 197 -5.22 11.74 -0.22
N GLY A 198 -4.01 11.45 0.24
CA GLY A 198 -3.70 11.10 1.62
C GLY A 198 -3.78 9.62 1.95
N LEU A 199 -4.27 8.76 1.04
CA LEU A 199 -4.31 7.31 1.27
C LEU A 199 -2.89 6.77 1.53
N LEU A 200 -2.73 6.10 2.67
CA LEU A 200 -1.54 5.33 3.02
C LEU A 200 -1.74 3.85 2.69
N GLN A 201 -0.75 3.27 2.03
CA GLN A 201 -0.72 1.84 1.74
C GLN A 201 0.65 1.28 2.11
N LYS A 202 0.66 0.05 2.62
CA LYS A 202 1.84 -0.80 2.55
C LYS A 202 1.81 -1.59 1.26
N PHE A 203 2.96 -1.96 0.73
CA PHE A 203 3.03 -2.94 -0.33
C PHE A 203 4.14 -3.95 -0.04
N SER A 204 3.96 -5.16 -0.59
CA SER A 204 4.97 -6.19 -0.63
C SER A 204 5.19 -6.62 -2.08
N SER A 205 6.39 -7.10 -2.39
CA SER A 205 6.73 -7.63 -3.70
C SER A 205 7.75 -8.75 -3.59
N HIS A 206 7.64 -9.74 -4.47
CA HIS A 206 8.53 -10.88 -4.52
C HIS A 206 8.92 -11.17 -5.96
N GLY A 207 10.15 -11.65 -6.15
CA GLY A 207 10.65 -11.82 -7.50
C GLY A 207 12.02 -12.47 -7.59
N TRP A 208 12.57 -12.40 -8.79
CA TRP A 208 13.92 -12.84 -9.09
C TRP A 208 14.69 -11.72 -9.76
N THR A 209 15.96 -11.63 -9.41
CA THR A 209 16.85 -10.57 -9.89
C THR A 209 18.07 -11.15 -10.60
N VAL A 210 18.57 -10.40 -11.58
CA VAL A 210 19.80 -10.68 -12.29
C VAL A 210 20.66 -9.42 -12.28
N ARG A 211 21.84 -9.52 -11.69
CA ARG A 211 22.90 -8.52 -11.74
C ARG A 211 23.69 -8.67 -13.03
N THR A 212 23.67 -7.63 -13.86
CA THR A 212 24.36 -7.58 -15.16
C THR A 212 25.73 -6.88 -15.07
N SER A 213 25.92 -6.02 -14.07
CA SER A 213 27.21 -5.38 -13.77
C SER A 213 27.40 -5.21 -12.26
N PRO A 214 28.59 -5.53 -11.71
CA PRO A 214 28.89 -5.27 -10.29
C PRO A 214 29.33 -3.82 -10.02
N SER A 215 29.86 -3.09 -11.01
CA SER A 215 30.35 -1.73 -10.83
C SER A 215 30.35 -0.93 -12.16
N PRO A 216 29.55 0.15 -12.27
CA PRO A 216 28.47 0.49 -11.35
C PRO A 216 27.45 -0.65 -11.28
N PRO A 217 26.73 -0.83 -10.15
CA PRO A 217 25.69 -1.83 -10.03
C PRO A 217 24.67 -1.68 -11.16
N GLN A 218 24.40 -2.78 -11.86
CA GLN A 218 23.28 -2.87 -12.78
C GLN A 218 22.57 -4.19 -12.56
N SER A 219 21.26 -4.13 -12.51
CA SER A 219 20.42 -5.31 -12.35
C SER A 219 19.06 -5.08 -12.97
N PHE A 220 18.35 -6.18 -13.24
CA PHE A 220 16.92 -6.15 -13.44
C PHE A 220 16.24 -7.19 -12.56
N THR A 221 15.03 -6.87 -12.13
CA THR A 221 14.22 -7.72 -11.27
C THR A 221 12.85 -7.85 -11.89
N HIS A 222 12.33 -9.07 -12.04
CA HIS A 222 10.93 -9.29 -12.34
C HIS A 222 10.21 -9.66 -11.05
N PHE A 223 9.09 -8.99 -10.78
CA PHE A 223 8.37 -9.13 -9.52
C PHE A 223 6.85 -9.15 -9.70
N GLY A 224 6.18 -9.73 -8.72
CA GLY A 224 4.75 -9.57 -8.48
C GLY A 224 4.54 -9.13 -7.04
N GLY A 225 3.44 -8.45 -6.76
CA GLY A 225 3.20 -7.90 -5.44
C GLY A 225 1.78 -7.41 -5.24
N HIS A 226 1.53 -6.89 -4.05
CA HIS A 226 0.24 -6.33 -3.69
C HIS A 226 0.36 -5.15 -2.74
N THR A 227 -0.69 -4.33 -2.66
CA THR A 227 -0.82 -3.25 -1.68
C THR A 227 -1.92 -3.56 -0.67
N THR A 228 -1.79 -3.03 0.53
CA THR A 228 -2.82 -3.09 1.58
C THR A 228 -2.97 -1.68 2.15
N PRO A 229 -4.20 -1.13 2.22
CA PRO A 229 -4.44 0.16 2.85
C PRO A 229 -4.08 0.08 4.33
N VAL A 230 -3.53 1.15 4.91
CA VAL A 230 -3.18 1.20 6.34
C VAL A 230 -3.70 2.44 7.06
N GLY A 231 -4.26 3.40 6.33
CA GLY A 231 -4.89 4.60 6.88
C GLY A 231 -4.79 5.79 5.95
N ASP A 232 -4.88 6.98 6.53
CA ASP A 232 -4.79 8.26 5.83
C ASP A 232 -3.77 9.18 6.53
N ALA A 233 -3.02 9.96 5.75
CA ALA A 233 -2.11 10.97 6.25
C ALA A 233 -1.97 12.16 5.29
N ARG A 234 -1.23 13.19 5.72
CA ARG A 234 -0.77 14.25 4.81
C ARG A 234 0.53 13.82 4.17
N CYS A 235 0.43 13.57 2.87
CA CYS A 235 1.54 13.43 1.95
C CYS A 235 1.96 14.83 1.46
#